data_AF-A0A7G8X6G1-F1
#
_entry.id   AF-A0A7G8X6G1-F1
#
_cell.length_a   1.000
_cell.length_b   1.000
_cell.length_c   1.000
_cell.angle_alpha   90.00
_cell.angle_beta   90.00
_cell.angle_gamma   90.00
#
_symmetry.space_group_name_H-M   'P 1'
#
loop_
_entity.id
_entity.type
_entity.pdbx_description
1 polymer ?
#
loop_
_entity_poly.entity_id
_entity_poly.type
_entity_poly.pdbx_seq_one_letter_code
_entity_poly.pdbx_strand_id
1 'polypeptide(L)'
;MHFDTIAAISTPMGEGAIAIVRLSGDEAVQIADRIFRSPSGKRLNEEQSHTIHYGHLIDPSTEETVEEVMVSLMKAPKTFTREDVVEVNCHGGIVAVTRVLQLVLKQGARLAEPGEFTKRAFLNGRIDLSQAEAVMDLIRAKTDRAMNVALNQMEGKLSRLIGGLRQALIETLAQVEVNIDYPEYDDVEEMTIPLMIEKSMWVRNEIDKLLKTSSQGKILREGLSTVIIGRPNVGKSSLLNSIIQENKAIVTDIAGTTRDIIEEYVNVRGVPLRLVDTAGIRETEDIVERIGVEKSRKVLKEADLILLVLNSSEELSIEDERLFEVVSGMDTIFVINKTDLPQKIDMQKVMEHAGTGKVVTTSLVKDEGVDELEEAIAGLFFEGNLESGDFTYVSNARHIALLHNARATIEDALAAAEAGVPVDMIQIDVTRTWEILGEIIGDTVQDGLLNELFSQFCLGK
;
A
#
# COMPACT_ATOMS: atom_id res chain seq x y z
N MET A 1 -27.00 10.94 4.06
CA MET A 1 -26.65 12.11 3.23
C MET A 1 -27.23 11.88 1.85
N HIS A 2 -27.88 12.87 1.24
CA HIS A 2 -28.19 12.79 -0.19
C HIS A 2 -26.95 13.27 -0.93
N PHE A 3 -26.30 12.36 -1.64
CA PHE A 3 -25.17 12.71 -2.50
C PHE A 3 -25.70 13.01 -3.91
N ASP A 4 -25.00 13.91 -4.61
CA ASP A 4 -25.19 14.10 -6.04
C ASP A 4 -24.72 12.86 -6.83
N THR A 5 -25.10 12.73 -8.10
CA THR A 5 -24.60 11.64 -8.95
C THR A 5 -23.26 12.02 -9.55
N ILE A 6 -22.26 11.16 -9.36
CA ILE A 6 -20.90 11.36 -9.88
C ILE A 6 -20.62 10.45 -11.06
N ALA A 7 -19.70 10.89 -11.93
CA ALA A 7 -19.17 10.10 -13.03
C ALA A 7 -17.67 10.29 -13.20
N ALA A 8 -16.97 9.23 -13.62
CA ALA A 8 -15.56 9.29 -13.99
C ALA A 8 -15.17 8.11 -14.90
N ILE A 9 -13.98 8.19 -15.50
CA ILE A 9 -13.38 7.08 -16.23
C ILE A 9 -12.71 6.16 -15.20
N SER A 10 -13.09 4.88 -15.17
CA SER A 10 -12.61 3.90 -14.18
C SER A 10 -11.51 2.97 -14.70
N THR A 11 -11.13 3.10 -15.98
CA THR A 11 -10.01 2.38 -16.60
C THR A 11 -8.79 3.28 -16.77
N PRO A 12 -7.55 2.73 -16.81
CA PRO A 12 -6.35 3.50 -17.12
C PRO A 12 -6.50 4.31 -18.41
N MET A 13 -5.93 5.50 -18.44
CA MET A 13 -5.93 6.34 -19.63
C MET A 13 -4.88 5.84 -20.62
N GLY A 14 -5.29 5.66 -21.88
CA GLY A 14 -4.43 5.15 -22.94
C GLY A 14 -5.23 4.56 -24.08
N GLU A 15 -4.56 3.83 -24.96
CA GLU A 15 -5.21 3.05 -26.01
C GLU A 15 -5.51 1.64 -25.50
N GLY A 16 -6.77 1.25 -25.56
CA GLY A 16 -7.23 -0.10 -25.22
C GLY A 16 -8.45 -0.50 -26.04
N ALA A 17 -8.79 -1.78 -26.01
CA ALA A 17 -10.02 -2.26 -26.66
C ALA A 17 -11.27 -1.68 -25.99
N ILE A 18 -11.26 -1.56 -24.65
CA ILE A 18 -12.41 -1.17 -23.84
C ILE A 18 -11.98 -0.12 -22.82
N ALA A 19 -12.84 0.88 -22.60
CA ALA A 19 -12.79 1.79 -21.47
C ALA A 19 -14.14 1.80 -20.74
N ILE A 20 -14.12 2.18 -19.46
CA ILE A 20 -15.32 2.21 -18.62
C ILE A 20 -15.54 3.63 -18.10
N VAL A 21 -16.74 4.18 -18.36
CA VAL A 21 -17.25 5.36 -17.66
C VAL A 21 -18.25 4.88 -16.61
N ARG A 22 -17.94 5.12 -15.34
CA ARG A 22 -18.76 4.71 -14.19
C ARG A 22 -19.55 5.90 -13.66
N LEU A 23 -20.82 5.66 -13.33
CA LEU A 23 -21.71 6.57 -12.61
C LEU A 23 -22.08 5.97 -11.25
N SER A 24 -22.25 6.81 -10.22
CA SER A 24 -22.77 6.41 -8.91
C SER A 24 -23.64 7.51 -8.30
N GLY A 25 -24.82 7.16 -7.78
CA GLY A 25 -25.74 8.06 -7.08
C GLY A 25 -27.20 7.84 -7.46
N ASP A 26 -28.10 8.56 -6.78
CA ASP A 26 -29.57 8.39 -6.90
C ASP A 26 -30.11 8.58 -8.33
N GLU A 27 -29.41 9.34 -9.19
CA GLU A 27 -29.80 9.59 -10.58
C GLU A 27 -29.01 8.76 -11.61
N ALA A 28 -28.09 7.89 -11.18
CA ALA A 28 -27.20 7.16 -12.11
C ALA A 28 -27.96 6.36 -13.16
N VAL A 29 -29.00 5.61 -12.75
CA VAL A 29 -29.84 4.83 -13.67
C VAL A 29 -30.66 5.75 -14.58
N GLN A 30 -31.16 6.87 -14.05
CA GLN A 30 -32.01 7.80 -14.79
C GLN A 30 -31.22 8.53 -15.87
N ILE A 31 -30.00 8.97 -15.54
CA ILE A 31 -29.06 9.59 -16.48
C ILE A 31 -28.74 8.61 -17.61
N ALA A 32 -28.37 7.37 -17.28
CA ALA A 32 -28.06 6.36 -18.27
C ALA A 32 -29.27 6.02 -19.18
N ASP A 33 -30.47 5.88 -18.61
CA ASP A 33 -31.69 5.56 -19.34
C ASP A 33 -32.11 6.65 -20.34
N ARG A 34 -31.81 7.92 -20.06
CA ARG A 34 -32.08 9.04 -20.99
C ARG A 34 -31.25 8.95 -22.27
N ILE A 35 -29.98 8.58 -22.16
CA ILE A 35 -29.01 8.59 -23.26
C ILE A 35 -28.88 7.23 -23.95
N PHE A 36 -29.20 6.14 -23.28
CA PHE A 36 -29.10 4.80 -23.84
C PHE A 36 -30.30 4.46 -24.73
N ARG A 37 -30.03 3.78 -25.83
CA ARG A 37 -31.04 3.18 -26.71
C ARG A 37 -30.72 1.73 -26.98
N SER A 38 -31.56 0.85 -26.46
CA SER A 38 -31.50 -0.58 -26.81
C SER A 38 -32.06 -0.81 -28.22
N PRO A 39 -31.45 -1.70 -29.03
CA PRO A 39 -32.04 -2.15 -30.28
C PRO A 39 -33.42 -2.81 -30.11
N SER A 40 -33.68 -3.37 -28.92
CA SER A 40 -34.95 -4.01 -28.58
C SER A 40 -35.99 -3.06 -27.96
N GLY A 41 -35.67 -1.76 -27.82
CA GLY A 41 -36.57 -0.76 -27.23
C GLY A 41 -36.64 -0.75 -25.70
N LYS A 42 -35.88 -1.62 -25.02
CA LYS A 42 -35.81 -1.70 -23.55
C LYS A 42 -35.32 -0.40 -22.91
N ARG A 43 -35.88 -0.08 -21.73
CA ARG A 43 -35.47 1.02 -20.85
C ARG A 43 -34.68 0.47 -19.67
N LEU A 44 -33.54 1.06 -19.35
CA LEU A 44 -32.67 0.62 -18.26
C LEU A 44 -33.36 0.73 -16.90
N ASN A 45 -34.22 1.71 -16.70
CA ASN A 45 -34.94 1.89 -15.43
C ASN A 45 -35.84 0.69 -15.05
N GLU A 46 -36.41 0.02 -16.06
CA GLU A 46 -37.33 -1.12 -15.93
C GLU A 46 -36.61 -2.47 -15.83
N GLU A 47 -35.33 -2.52 -16.19
CA GLU A 47 -34.56 -3.77 -16.19
C GLU A 47 -34.12 -4.15 -14.77
N GLN A 48 -33.80 -5.45 -14.60
CA GLN A 48 -33.30 -5.99 -13.34
C GLN A 48 -31.89 -5.48 -13.03
N SER A 49 -31.48 -5.57 -11.76
CA SER A 49 -30.12 -5.24 -11.37
C SER A 49 -29.14 -6.36 -11.75
N HIS A 50 -27.87 -6.02 -11.90
CA HIS A 50 -26.75 -6.93 -12.25
C HIS A 50 -26.90 -7.58 -13.63
N THR A 51 -27.37 -6.80 -14.60
CA THR A 51 -27.56 -7.21 -15.99
C THR A 51 -26.71 -6.35 -16.93
N ILE A 52 -26.46 -6.87 -18.13
CA ILE A 52 -25.70 -6.19 -19.19
C ILE A 52 -26.64 -5.92 -20.37
N HIS A 53 -26.60 -4.71 -20.90
CA HIS A 53 -27.45 -4.26 -21.99
C HIS A 53 -26.62 -3.68 -23.14
N TYR A 54 -26.75 -4.27 -24.32
CA TYR A 54 -26.15 -3.78 -25.55
C TYR A 54 -27.02 -2.68 -26.20
N GLY A 55 -26.38 -1.63 -26.70
CA GLY A 55 -27.06 -0.57 -27.44
C GLY A 55 -26.16 0.61 -27.78
N HIS A 56 -26.79 1.76 -28.04
CA HIS A 56 -26.10 2.98 -28.45
C HIS A 56 -26.35 4.10 -27.44
N LEU A 57 -25.36 4.95 -27.25
CA LEU A 57 -25.55 6.24 -26.59
C LEU A 57 -25.90 7.29 -27.62
N ILE A 58 -26.97 8.04 -27.37
CA ILE A 58 -27.44 9.11 -28.23
C ILE A 58 -27.43 10.41 -27.43
N ASP A 59 -26.88 11.48 -28.00
CA ASP A 59 -26.99 12.82 -27.41
C ASP A 59 -28.43 13.33 -27.59
N PRO A 60 -29.22 13.54 -26.51
CA PRO A 60 -30.62 13.97 -26.63
C PRO A 60 -30.77 15.36 -27.26
N SER A 61 -29.71 16.17 -27.31
CA SER A 61 -29.76 17.51 -27.89
C SER A 61 -29.55 17.54 -29.40
N THR A 62 -28.80 16.58 -29.94
CA THR A 62 -28.47 16.52 -31.38
C THR A 62 -29.06 15.31 -32.09
N GLU A 63 -29.56 14.33 -31.34
CA GLU A 63 -29.97 13.01 -31.82
C GLU A 63 -28.84 12.19 -32.49
N GLU A 64 -27.58 12.63 -32.35
CA GLU A 64 -26.43 11.91 -32.90
C GLU A 64 -26.03 10.73 -32.03
N THR A 65 -25.69 9.61 -32.68
CA THR A 65 -25.03 8.48 -32.03
C THR A 65 -23.64 8.91 -31.56
N VAL A 66 -23.42 8.84 -30.26
CA VAL A 66 -22.13 9.13 -29.63
C VAL A 66 -21.22 7.92 -29.69
N GLU A 67 -21.75 6.74 -29.33
CA GLU A 67 -20.97 5.50 -29.22
C GLU A 67 -21.87 4.26 -29.19
N GLU A 68 -21.32 3.11 -29.62
CA GLU A 68 -21.90 1.78 -29.42
C GLU A 68 -21.30 1.15 -28.15
N VAL A 69 -22.16 0.70 -27.22
CA VAL A 69 -21.75 0.37 -25.85
C VAL A 69 -22.42 -0.88 -25.29
N MET A 70 -21.81 -1.42 -24.23
CA MET A 70 -22.50 -2.29 -23.27
C MET A 70 -22.64 -1.58 -21.94
N VAL A 71 -23.87 -1.54 -21.41
CA VAL A 71 -24.18 -0.91 -20.12
C VAL A 71 -24.43 -1.98 -19.07
N SER A 72 -23.64 -1.97 -18.00
CA SER A 72 -23.86 -2.77 -16.81
C SER A 72 -24.69 -1.98 -15.81
N LEU A 73 -25.88 -2.49 -15.48
CA LEU A 73 -26.83 -1.86 -14.57
C LEU A 73 -26.76 -2.52 -13.18
N MET A 74 -26.40 -1.78 -12.15
CA MET A 74 -26.31 -2.28 -10.77
C MET A 74 -27.09 -1.34 -9.84
N LYS A 75 -28.21 -1.81 -9.29
CA LYS A 75 -29.06 -1.04 -8.36
C LYS A 75 -28.63 -1.28 -6.91
N ALA A 76 -28.79 -0.26 -6.07
CA ALA A 76 -28.54 -0.29 -4.64
C ALA A 76 -29.30 -1.44 -3.93
N PRO A 77 -28.81 -1.94 -2.78
CA PRO A 77 -27.55 -1.60 -2.11
C PRO A 77 -26.37 -2.49 -2.54
N LYS A 78 -26.57 -3.40 -3.51
CA LYS A 78 -25.60 -4.45 -3.86
C LYS A 78 -24.53 -3.95 -4.85
N THR A 79 -23.94 -2.79 -4.57
CA THR A 79 -23.00 -2.09 -5.47
C THR A 79 -21.78 -1.60 -4.71
N PHE A 80 -20.69 -1.25 -5.42
CA PHE A 80 -19.44 -0.78 -4.78
C PHE A 80 -19.67 0.38 -3.81
N THR A 81 -20.49 1.35 -4.18
CA THR A 81 -20.79 2.52 -3.34
C THR A 81 -21.99 2.30 -2.42
N ARG A 82 -22.73 1.18 -2.55
CA ARG A 82 -24.10 0.96 -2.02
C ARG A 82 -25.18 1.89 -2.59
N GLU A 83 -24.85 2.71 -3.59
CA GLU A 83 -25.79 3.52 -4.35
C GLU A 83 -26.16 2.81 -5.67
N ASP A 84 -27.05 3.38 -6.46
CA ASP A 84 -27.21 2.95 -7.84
C ASP A 84 -25.93 3.24 -8.64
N VAL A 85 -25.43 2.25 -9.36
CA VAL A 85 -24.21 2.30 -10.17
C VAL A 85 -24.50 1.86 -11.59
N VAL A 86 -24.02 2.64 -12.55
CA VAL A 86 -24.05 2.27 -13.97
C VAL A 86 -22.63 2.30 -14.52
N GLU A 87 -22.22 1.25 -15.21
CA GLU A 87 -20.93 1.23 -15.93
C GLU A 87 -21.19 1.15 -17.43
N VAL A 88 -20.66 2.12 -18.15
CA VAL A 88 -20.73 2.22 -19.60
C VAL A 88 -19.40 1.72 -20.17
N ASN A 89 -19.43 0.54 -20.79
CA ASN A 89 -18.29 -0.07 -21.46
C ASN A 89 -18.30 0.40 -22.92
N CYS A 90 -17.33 1.23 -23.28
CA CYS A 90 -17.16 1.80 -24.62
C CYS A 90 -15.81 1.42 -25.23
N HIS A 91 -15.59 1.75 -26.50
CA HIS A 91 -14.29 1.63 -27.14
C HIS A 91 -13.22 2.43 -26.38
N GLY A 92 -12.05 1.82 -26.17
CA GLY A 92 -10.97 2.38 -25.33
C GLY A 92 -10.10 3.44 -25.98
N GLY A 93 -10.61 4.15 -27.00
CA GLY A 93 -9.95 5.32 -27.56
C GLY A 93 -10.18 6.56 -26.70
N ILE A 94 -9.16 7.38 -26.50
CA ILE A 94 -9.22 8.60 -25.65
C ILE A 94 -10.39 9.51 -26.07
N VAL A 95 -10.62 9.68 -27.37
CA VAL A 95 -11.72 10.51 -27.89
C VAL A 95 -13.08 9.88 -27.58
N ALA A 96 -13.23 8.57 -27.78
CA ALA A 96 -14.48 7.85 -27.53
C ALA A 96 -14.89 7.96 -26.06
N VAL A 97 -14.01 7.58 -25.14
CA VAL A 97 -14.28 7.62 -23.70
C VAL A 97 -14.54 9.05 -23.19
N THR A 98 -13.82 10.04 -23.72
CA THR A 98 -14.05 11.45 -23.35
C THR A 98 -15.42 11.93 -23.80
N ARG A 99 -15.88 11.55 -25.00
CA ARG A 99 -17.23 11.89 -25.49
C ARG A 99 -18.31 11.24 -24.63
N VAL A 100 -18.13 9.98 -24.23
CA VAL A 100 -19.07 9.29 -23.33
C VAL A 100 -19.15 10.00 -21.97
N LEU A 101 -18.00 10.34 -21.36
CA LEU A 101 -17.97 11.08 -20.10
C LEU A 101 -18.66 12.45 -20.23
N GLN A 102 -18.33 13.22 -21.27
CA GLN A 102 -18.95 14.53 -21.51
C GLN A 102 -20.47 14.43 -21.68
N LEU A 103 -20.95 13.41 -22.38
CA LEU A 103 -22.39 13.17 -22.53
C LEU A 103 -23.04 12.93 -21.17
N VAL A 104 -22.46 12.08 -20.33
CA VAL A 104 -22.97 11.80 -18.98
C VAL A 104 -22.99 13.06 -18.11
N LEU A 105 -21.94 13.87 -18.15
CA LEU A 105 -21.86 15.14 -17.39
C LEU A 105 -22.94 16.14 -17.84
N LYS A 106 -23.19 16.25 -19.16
CA LYS A 106 -24.26 17.11 -19.70
C LYS A 106 -25.66 16.72 -19.21
N GLN A 107 -25.85 15.48 -18.78
CA GLN A 107 -27.16 14.97 -18.32
C GLN A 107 -27.40 15.11 -16.82
N GLY A 108 -26.44 15.69 -16.07
CA GLY A 108 -26.62 16.02 -14.65
C GLY A 108 -25.60 15.39 -13.71
N ALA A 109 -24.73 14.50 -14.19
CA ALA A 109 -23.66 13.97 -13.35
C ALA A 109 -22.55 15.01 -13.13
N ARG A 110 -21.97 15.04 -11.93
CA ARG A 110 -20.75 15.78 -11.63
C ARG A 110 -19.52 14.90 -11.89
N LEU A 111 -18.39 15.50 -12.26
CA LEU A 111 -17.12 14.77 -12.29
C LEU A 111 -16.72 14.34 -10.87
N ALA A 112 -16.43 13.06 -10.67
CA ALA A 112 -16.00 12.54 -9.37
C ALA A 112 -14.66 13.15 -8.94
N GLU A 113 -14.51 13.39 -7.64
CA GLU A 113 -13.22 13.70 -7.02
C GLU A 113 -12.34 12.43 -6.93
N PRO A 114 -11.01 12.57 -6.78
CA PRO A 114 -10.14 11.43 -6.51
C PRO A 114 -10.60 10.65 -5.27
N GLY A 115 -10.72 9.32 -5.40
CA GLY A 115 -11.14 8.45 -4.29
C GLY A 115 -12.62 8.52 -3.92
N GLU A 116 -13.43 9.32 -4.61
CA GLU A 116 -14.81 9.60 -4.20
C GLU A 116 -15.69 8.34 -4.20
N PHE A 117 -15.50 7.40 -5.13
CA PHE A 117 -16.32 6.16 -5.12
C PHE A 117 -16.03 5.31 -3.88
N THR A 118 -14.75 5.17 -3.51
CA THR A 118 -14.32 4.42 -2.33
C THR A 118 -14.72 5.17 -1.05
N LYS A 119 -14.64 6.50 -1.05
CA LYS A 119 -15.15 7.35 0.03
C LYS A 119 -16.65 7.12 0.26
N ARG A 120 -17.46 7.07 -0.80
CA ARG A 120 -18.89 6.76 -0.69
C ARG A 120 -19.14 5.33 -0.20
N ALA A 121 -18.35 4.36 -0.64
CA ALA A 121 -18.42 2.99 -0.12
C ALA A 121 -18.17 2.94 1.40
N PHE A 122 -17.20 3.72 1.89
CA PHE A 122 -16.92 3.90 3.31
C PHE A 122 -18.07 4.59 4.05
N LEU A 123 -18.52 5.76 3.57
CA LEU A 123 -19.61 6.54 4.19
C LEU A 123 -20.94 5.79 4.25
N ASN A 124 -21.20 4.92 3.28
CA ASN A 124 -22.38 4.06 3.27
C ASN A 124 -22.19 2.76 4.06
N GLY A 125 -21.07 2.60 4.78
CA GLY A 125 -20.77 1.48 5.68
C GLY A 125 -20.56 0.15 4.97
N ARG A 126 -20.17 0.15 3.68
CA ARG A 126 -19.83 -1.07 2.95
C ARG A 126 -18.47 -1.62 3.38
N ILE A 127 -17.54 -0.70 3.56
CA ILE A 127 -16.14 -0.96 3.92
C ILE A 127 -15.76 0.00 5.04
N ASP A 128 -14.79 -0.37 5.85
CA ASP A 128 -14.16 0.52 6.82
C ASP A 128 -12.94 1.25 6.19
N LEU A 129 -12.31 2.15 6.95
CA LEU A 129 -11.18 2.94 6.45
C LEU A 129 -9.95 2.08 6.12
N SER A 130 -9.70 1.04 6.92
CA SER A 130 -8.59 0.11 6.69
C SER A 130 -8.78 -0.70 5.41
N GLN A 131 -10.02 -1.06 5.08
CA GLN A 131 -10.39 -1.73 3.83
C GLN A 131 -10.33 -0.78 2.64
N ALA A 132 -10.73 0.49 2.82
CA ALA A 132 -10.60 1.51 1.78
C ALA A 132 -9.13 1.73 1.38
N GLU A 133 -8.23 1.82 2.35
CA GLU A 133 -6.77 1.90 2.09
C GLU A 133 -6.24 0.63 1.40
N ALA A 134 -6.74 -0.54 1.78
CA ALA A 134 -6.36 -1.81 1.15
C ALA A 134 -6.74 -1.89 -0.34
N VAL A 135 -7.82 -1.23 -0.76
CA VAL A 135 -8.18 -1.13 -2.19
C VAL A 135 -7.07 -0.42 -2.98
N MET A 136 -6.42 0.60 -2.41
CA MET A 136 -5.26 1.25 -3.06
C MET A 136 -4.06 0.32 -3.12
N ASP A 137 -3.74 -0.31 -1.99
CA ASP A 137 -2.59 -1.18 -1.88
C ASP A 137 -2.71 -2.35 -2.88
N LEU A 138 -3.92 -2.86 -3.10
CA LEU A 138 -4.20 -3.90 -4.10
C LEU A 138 -3.88 -3.46 -5.52
N ILE A 139 -4.23 -2.23 -5.89
CA ILE A 139 -3.97 -1.67 -7.23
C ILE A 139 -2.48 -1.41 -7.44
N ARG A 140 -1.80 -0.96 -6.37
CA ARG A 140 -0.39 -0.56 -6.41
C ARG A 140 0.57 -1.73 -6.20
N ALA A 141 0.08 -2.88 -5.73
CA ALA A 141 0.86 -4.05 -5.39
C ALA A 141 1.87 -4.41 -6.49
N LYS A 142 3.12 -4.61 -6.07
CA LYS A 142 4.26 -4.90 -6.97
C LYS A 142 4.69 -6.36 -6.96
N THR A 143 4.16 -7.15 -6.03
CA THR A 143 4.46 -8.59 -5.91
C THR A 143 3.19 -9.34 -5.50
N ASP A 144 3.13 -10.64 -5.80
CA ASP A 144 1.99 -11.49 -5.38
C ASP A 144 1.82 -11.48 -3.85
N ARG A 145 2.92 -11.36 -3.10
CA ARG A 145 2.88 -11.25 -1.63
C ARG A 145 2.23 -9.94 -1.19
N ALA A 146 2.62 -8.81 -1.77
CA ALA A 146 2.00 -7.51 -1.48
C ALA A 146 0.51 -7.51 -1.83
N MET A 147 0.15 -8.13 -2.97
CA MET A 147 -1.22 -8.30 -3.40
C MET A 147 -2.04 -9.14 -2.41
N ASN A 148 -1.50 -10.26 -1.93
CA ASN A 148 -2.17 -11.12 -0.94
C ASN A 148 -2.38 -10.40 0.42
N VAL A 149 -1.42 -9.59 0.86
CA VAL A 149 -1.58 -8.76 2.06
C VAL A 149 -2.73 -7.77 1.89
N ALA A 150 -2.78 -7.06 0.75
CA ALA A 150 -3.85 -6.12 0.45
C ALA A 150 -5.22 -6.82 0.34
N LEU A 151 -5.30 -8.02 -0.26
CA LEU A 151 -6.52 -8.82 -0.32
C LEU A 151 -7.03 -9.19 1.07
N ASN A 152 -6.17 -9.72 1.94
CA ASN A 152 -6.56 -10.07 3.32
C ASN A 152 -7.08 -8.86 4.10
N GLN A 153 -6.48 -7.68 3.91
CA GLN A 153 -6.94 -6.46 4.55
C GLN A 153 -8.26 -5.97 3.95
N MET A 154 -8.44 -6.05 2.62
CA MET A 154 -9.70 -5.74 1.92
C MET A 154 -10.85 -6.65 2.39
N GLU A 155 -10.58 -7.92 2.66
CA GLU A 155 -11.52 -8.88 3.27
C GLU A 155 -11.84 -8.59 4.76
N GLY A 156 -11.24 -7.54 5.33
CA GLY A 156 -11.51 -7.09 6.69
C GLY A 156 -10.83 -7.94 7.75
N LYS A 157 -9.69 -8.59 7.46
CA LYS A 157 -8.92 -9.31 8.50
C LYS A 157 -8.42 -8.37 9.59
N LEU A 158 -7.87 -7.21 9.21
CA LEU A 158 -7.44 -6.17 10.15
C LEU A 158 -8.64 -5.57 10.91
N SER A 159 -9.71 -5.23 10.18
CA SER A 159 -10.98 -4.74 10.74
C SER A 159 -11.50 -5.61 11.88
N ARG A 160 -11.63 -6.92 11.65
CA ARG A 160 -12.12 -7.89 12.64
C ARG A 160 -11.20 -7.98 13.87
N LEU A 161 -9.89 -7.92 13.66
CA LEU A 161 -8.93 -7.97 14.76
C LEU A 161 -9.06 -6.72 15.64
N ILE A 162 -9.01 -5.53 15.03
CA ILE A 162 -9.18 -4.25 15.74
C ILE A 162 -10.55 -4.17 16.43
N GLY A 163 -11.61 -4.63 15.74
CA GLY A 163 -12.95 -4.74 16.31
C GLY A 163 -12.99 -5.64 17.56
N GLY A 164 -12.28 -6.77 17.55
CA GLY A 164 -12.14 -7.64 18.73
C GLY A 164 -11.42 -6.97 19.89
N LEU A 165 -10.36 -6.20 19.62
CA LEU A 165 -9.68 -5.41 20.65
C LEU A 165 -10.59 -4.34 21.25
N ARG A 166 -11.29 -3.58 20.38
CA ARG A 166 -12.25 -2.56 20.80
C ARG A 166 -13.40 -3.15 21.62
N GLN A 167 -13.90 -4.32 21.22
CA GLN A 167 -14.96 -5.01 21.95
C GLN A 167 -14.52 -5.42 23.36
N ALA A 168 -13.30 -5.93 23.52
CA ALA A 168 -12.77 -6.28 24.84
C ALA A 168 -12.63 -5.05 25.76
N LEU A 169 -12.18 -3.91 25.21
CA LEU A 169 -12.05 -2.67 25.98
C LEU A 169 -13.43 -2.09 26.37
N ILE A 170 -14.40 -2.04 25.45
CA ILE A 170 -15.72 -1.46 25.76
C ILE A 170 -16.50 -2.30 26.76
N GLU A 171 -16.39 -3.63 26.72
CA GLU A 171 -16.98 -4.53 27.73
C GLU A 171 -16.37 -4.28 29.11
N THR A 172 -15.06 -4.05 29.16
CA THR A 172 -14.35 -3.70 30.40
C THR A 172 -14.81 -2.35 30.94
N LEU A 173 -14.88 -1.33 30.08
CA LEU A 173 -15.33 0.01 30.43
C LEU A 173 -16.77 0.01 30.97
N ALA A 174 -17.67 -0.76 30.36
CA ALA A 174 -19.05 -0.89 30.83
C ALA A 174 -19.14 -1.47 32.25
N GLN A 175 -18.25 -2.41 32.62
CA GLN A 175 -18.20 -2.98 33.96
C GLN A 175 -17.63 -1.98 34.99
N VAL A 176 -16.64 -1.19 34.58
CA VAL A 176 -16.07 -0.12 35.41
C VAL A 176 -17.11 0.98 35.68
N GLU A 177 -17.87 1.39 34.66
CA GLU A 177 -18.88 2.45 34.79
C GLU A 177 -19.94 2.09 35.86
N VAL A 178 -20.39 0.83 35.88
CA VAL A 178 -21.33 0.33 36.89
C VAL A 178 -20.74 0.43 38.31
N ASN A 179 -19.43 0.21 38.45
CA ASN A 179 -18.75 0.32 39.74
C ASN A 179 -18.67 1.80 40.20
N ILE A 180 -18.29 2.70 39.29
CA ILE A 180 -18.20 4.14 39.57
C ILE A 180 -19.56 4.73 39.96
N ASP A 181 -20.63 4.31 39.29
CA ASP A 181 -21.99 4.78 39.56
C ASP A 181 -22.58 4.23 40.88
N TYR A 182 -22.11 3.07 41.34
CA TYR A 182 -22.63 2.39 42.54
C TYR A 182 -21.51 1.91 43.49
N PRO A 183 -20.75 2.84 44.10
CA PRO A 183 -19.59 2.51 44.94
C PRO A 183 -19.96 1.88 46.30
N GLU A 184 -21.26 1.75 46.60
CA GLU A 184 -21.77 1.19 47.87
C GLU A 184 -21.66 -0.34 47.95
N TYR A 185 -21.24 -1.00 46.85
CA TYR A 185 -21.09 -2.45 46.75
C TYR A 185 -19.60 -2.84 46.67
N ASP A 186 -18.95 -3.03 47.83
CA ASP A 186 -17.53 -3.38 47.95
C ASP A 186 -17.13 -4.63 47.12
N ASP A 187 -18.06 -5.58 46.92
CA ASP A 187 -17.86 -6.82 46.14
C ASP A 187 -17.60 -6.57 44.64
N VAL A 188 -17.91 -5.38 44.12
CA VAL A 188 -17.77 -5.01 42.69
C VAL A 188 -16.36 -4.48 42.39
N GLU A 189 -15.71 -3.79 43.33
CA GLU A 189 -14.33 -3.29 43.17
C GLU A 189 -13.30 -4.42 43.09
N GLU A 190 -13.42 -5.46 43.92
CA GLU A 190 -12.45 -6.56 43.99
C GLU A 190 -12.34 -7.37 42.68
N MET A 191 -13.38 -7.37 41.84
CA MET A 191 -13.37 -8.07 40.55
C MET A 191 -13.04 -7.19 39.34
N THR A 192 -13.30 -5.88 39.44
CA THR A 192 -13.25 -4.97 38.27
C THR A 192 -11.82 -4.65 37.85
N ILE A 193 -10.94 -4.35 38.80
CA ILE A 193 -9.53 -4.01 38.50
C ILE A 193 -8.76 -5.22 37.92
N PRO A 194 -8.84 -6.44 38.49
CA PRO A 194 -8.19 -7.61 37.91
C PRO A 194 -8.65 -7.91 36.47
N LEU A 195 -9.95 -7.79 36.19
CA LEU A 195 -10.48 -7.98 34.84
C LEU A 195 -9.93 -6.93 33.86
N MET A 196 -9.88 -5.66 34.29
CA MET A 196 -9.34 -4.58 33.46
C MET A 196 -7.87 -4.80 33.14
N ILE A 197 -7.06 -5.24 34.11
CA ILE A 197 -5.65 -5.60 33.90
C ILE A 197 -5.55 -6.76 32.91
N GLU A 198 -6.33 -7.83 33.10
CA GLU A 198 -6.32 -9.00 32.22
C GLU A 198 -6.61 -8.61 30.76
N LYS A 199 -7.69 -7.85 30.52
CA LYS A 199 -8.09 -7.41 29.18
C LYS A 199 -7.09 -6.43 28.58
N SER A 200 -6.58 -5.49 29.35
CA SER A 200 -5.58 -4.51 28.91
C SER A 200 -4.26 -5.20 28.53
N MET A 201 -3.81 -6.19 29.31
CA MET A 201 -2.64 -7.01 28.98
C MET A 201 -2.85 -7.80 27.68
N TRP A 202 -4.03 -8.40 27.50
CA TRP A 202 -4.36 -9.11 26.27
C TRP A 202 -4.32 -8.17 25.05
N VAL A 203 -4.97 -6.99 25.13
CA VAL A 203 -4.96 -5.99 24.06
C VAL A 203 -3.53 -5.54 23.74
N ARG A 204 -2.72 -5.22 24.75
CA ARG A 204 -1.30 -4.86 24.57
C ARG A 204 -0.55 -5.96 23.82
N ASN A 205 -0.71 -7.22 24.21
CA ASN A 205 -0.01 -8.34 23.58
C ASN A 205 -0.44 -8.55 22.11
N GLU A 206 -1.72 -8.35 21.78
CA GLU A 206 -2.17 -8.40 20.39
C GLU A 206 -1.63 -7.23 19.56
N ILE A 207 -1.55 -6.03 20.13
CA ILE A 207 -0.89 -4.87 19.48
C ILE A 207 0.59 -5.16 19.23
N ASP A 208 1.31 -5.73 20.21
CA ASP A 208 2.71 -6.11 20.06
C ASP A 208 2.92 -7.13 18.93
N LYS A 209 2.00 -8.09 18.76
CA LYS A 209 2.05 -9.03 17.63
C LYS A 209 1.90 -8.34 16.27
N LEU A 210 1.01 -7.35 16.17
CA LEU A 210 0.83 -6.56 14.94
C LEU A 210 2.06 -5.69 14.63
N LEU A 211 2.63 -5.06 15.66
CA LEU A 211 3.82 -4.22 15.51
C LEU A 211 5.06 -5.05 15.14
N LYS A 212 5.16 -6.29 15.63
CA LYS A 212 6.28 -7.19 15.30
C LYS A 212 6.38 -7.48 13.79
N THR A 213 5.26 -7.49 13.07
CA THR A 213 5.22 -7.78 11.63
C THR A 213 5.14 -6.52 10.77
N SER A 214 5.15 -5.33 11.37
CA SER A 214 4.89 -4.08 10.64
C SER A 214 6.05 -3.64 9.74
N SER A 215 7.29 -3.93 10.11
CA SER A 215 8.47 -3.61 9.29
C SER A 215 8.44 -4.36 7.95
N GLN A 216 8.13 -5.65 7.99
CA GLN A 216 7.93 -6.48 6.80
C GLN A 216 6.72 -6.01 5.98
N GLY A 217 5.61 -5.67 6.65
CA GLY A 217 4.42 -5.11 6.00
C GLY A 217 4.72 -3.81 5.24
N LYS A 218 5.49 -2.90 5.86
CA LYS A 218 5.90 -1.63 5.25
C LYS A 218 6.72 -1.86 3.99
N ILE A 219 7.71 -2.74 4.05
CA ILE A 219 8.56 -3.07 2.88
C ILE A 219 7.75 -3.73 1.76
N LEU A 220 6.83 -4.64 2.08
CA LEU A 220 5.95 -5.23 1.06
C LEU A 220 5.08 -4.19 0.34
N ARG A 221 4.70 -3.11 1.02
CA ARG A 221 3.87 -2.04 0.47
C ARG A 221 4.68 -0.97 -0.29
N GLU A 222 5.75 -0.47 0.32
CA GLU A 222 6.54 0.66 -0.19
C GLU A 222 7.72 0.23 -1.07
N GLY A 223 8.14 -1.03 -0.97
CA GLY A 223 9.38 -1.52 -1.55
C GLY A 223 10.58 -1.35 -0.61
N LEU A 224 11.56 -2.22 -0.77
CA LEU A 224 12.87 -2.12 -0.15
C LEU A 224 13.68 -1.10 -0.95
N SER A 225 14.04 0.02 -0.32
CA SER A 225 14.85 1.08 -0.92
C SER A 225 16.26 0.55 -1.21
N THR A 226 16.55 0.23 -2.47
CA THR A 226 17.81 -0.42 -2.87
C THR A 226 18.68 0.51 -3.68
N VAL A 227 19.94 0.66 -3.27
CA VAL A 227 20.95 1.45 -3.98
C VAL A 227 22.06 0.54 -4.50
N ILE A 228 22.39 0.69 -5.79
CA ILE A 228 23.51 -0.04 -6.40
C ILE A 228 24.70 0.91 -6.51
N ILE A 229 25.81 0.56 -5.86
CA ILE A 229 27.04 1.36 -5.85
C ILE A 229 28.25 0.53 -6.30
N GLY A 230 29.33 1.23 -6.62
CA GLY A 230 30.57 0.63 -7.12
C GLY A 230 31.26 1.58 -8.10
N ARG A 231 32.53 1.33 -8.38
CA ARG A 231 33.31 2.12 -9.36
C ARG A 231 32.76 2.04 -10.80
N PRO A 232 33.19 2.91 -11.71
CA PRO A 232 32.91 2.75 -13.14
C PRO A 232 33.34 1.37 -13.65
N ASN A 233 32.59 0.82 -14.62
CA ASN A 233 32.90 -0.44 -15.30
C ASN A 233 32.95 -1.73 -14.44
N VAL A 234 32.58 -1.70 -13.15
CA VAL A 234 32.49 -2.92 -12.32
C VAL A 234 31.32 -3.83 -12.67
N GLY A 235 30.34 -3.34 -13.45
CA GLY A 235 29.18 -4.10 -13.92
C GLY A 235 27.83 -3.71 -13.29
N LYS A 236 27.71 -2.52 -12.68
CA LYS A 236 26.45 -2.02 -12.09
C LYS A 236 25.27 -2.05 -13.08
N SER A 237 25.46 -1.53 -14.30
CA SER A 237 24.41 -1.50 -15.33
C SER A 237 24.07 -2.91 -15.82
N SER A 238 25.06 -3.80 -15.91
CA SER A 238 24.83 -5.22 -16.22
C SER A 238 24.01 -5.89 -15.12
N LEU A 239 24.27 -5.57 -13.85
CA LEU A 239 23.54 -6.13 -12.71
C LEU A 239 22.10 -5.66 -12.71
N LEU A 240 21.89 -4.36 -12.88
CA LEU A 240 20.57 -3.76 -12.98
C LEU A 240 19.78 -4.38 -14.15
N ASN A 241 20.41 -4.56 -15.31
CA ASN A 241 19.76 -5.19 -16.46
C ASN A 241 19.44 -6.67 -16.22
N SER A 242 20.35 -7.44 -15.61
CA SER A 242 20.11 -8.86 -15.28
C SER A 242 18.94 -8.99 -14.31
N ILE A 243 18.95 -8.22 -13.22
CA ILE A 243 17.85 -8.17 -12.24
C ILE A 243 16.53 -7.76 -12.90
N ILE A 244 16.51 -6.79 -13.82
CA ILE A 244 15.31 -6.33 -14.55
C ILE A 244 14.83 -7.32 -15.63
N GLN A 245 15.75 -8.04 -16.29
CA GLN A 245 15.39 -8.96 -17.38
C GLN A 245 14.83 -10.28 -16.85
N GLU A 246 15.40 -10.80 -15.76
CA GLU A 246 14.92 -12.03 -15.12
C GLU A 246 13.65 -11.80 -14.32
N ASN A 247 13.55 -10.65 -13.64
CA ASN A 247 12.38 -10.30 -12.85
C ASN A 247 11.56 -9.27 -13.61
N LYS A 248 10.32 -9.62 -13.98
CA LYS A 248 9.36 -8.69 -14.62
C LYS A 248 9.36 -7.35 -13.89
N ALA A 249 10.02 -6.34 -14.45
CA ALA A 249 9.90 -4.98 -13.95
C ALA A 249 8.43 -4.59 -14.09
N ILE A 250 7.76 -4.39 -12.95
CA ILE A 250 6.46 -3.73 -12.96
C ILE A 250 6.77 -2.26 -13.08
N VAL A 251 7.01 -1.82 -14.33
CA VAL A 251 7.06 -0.41 -14.66
C VAL A 251 5.67 0.14 -14.37
N THR A 252 5.55 0.94 -13.34
CA THR A 252 4.32 1.69 -13.13
C THR A 252 4.49 3.07 -13.72
N ASP A 253 3.93 3.26 -14.90
CA ASP A 253 3.60 4.57 -15.42
C ASP A 253 2.48 5.14 -14.54
N ILE A 254 2.83 5.89 -13.49
CA ILE A 254 1.86 6.81 -12.89
C ILE A 254 1.75 7.97 -13.87
N ALA A 255 0.83 7.86 -14.83
CA ALA A 255 0.53 8.92 -15.78
C ALA A 255 0.12 10.20 -15.01
N GLY A 256 0.98 11.22 -15.01
CA GLY A 256 0.68 12.53 -14.43
C GLY A 256 1.82 13.27 -13.72
N THR A 257 2.91 12.59 -13.34
CA THR A 257 4.06 13.27 -12.69
C THR A 257 5.07 13.76 -13.73
N THR A 258 4.78 14.92 -14.32
CA THR A 258 5.83 15.63 -15.08
C THR A 258 6.89 16.16 -14.13
N ARG A 259 8.08 15.50 -14.11
CA ARG A 259 9.41 15.93 -13.65
C ARG A 259 10.08 15.17 -12.49
N ASP A 260 9.49 14.12 -11.95
CA ASP A 260 10.10 13.40 -10.82
C ASP A 260 10.52 11.97 -11.20
N ILE A 261 11.69 11.60 -10.69
CA ILE A 261 12.45 10.33 -10.74
C ILE A 261 11.61 9.13 -11.21
N ILE A 262 12.00 8.51 -12.33
CA ILE A 262 11.46 7.21 -12.75
C ILE A 262 11.92 6.16 -11.73
N GLU A 263 11.09 5.88 -10.74
CA GLU A 263 11.32 4.77 -9.80
C GLU A 263 11.03 3.44 -10.51
N GLU A 264 12.07 2.61 -10.68
CA GLU A 264 11.91 1.26 -11.22
C GLU A 264 11.74 0.27 -10.06
N TYR A 265 10.67 -0.53 -10.11
CA TYR A 265 10.42 -1.60 -9.15
C TYR A 265 10.75 -2.96 -9.77
N VAL A 266 11.45 -3.79 -9.01
CA VAL A 266 11.77 -5.16 -9.41
C VAL A 266 11.32 -6.15 -8.34
N ASN A 267 10.63 -7.22 -8.74
CA ASN A 267 10.21 -8.27 -7.81
C ASN A 267 11.30 -9.34 -7.71
N VAL A 268 12.07 -9.35 -6.61
CA VAL A 268 13.09 -10.38 -6.37
C VAL A 268 12.55 -11.38 -5.35
N ARG A 269 12.19 -12.59 -5.81
CA ARG A 269 11.65 -13.68 -4.97
C ARG A 269 10.54 -13.25 -3.99
N GLY A 270 9.66 -12.34 -4.44
CA GLY A 270 8.53 -11.80 -3.68
C GLY A 270 8.83 -10.53 -2.88
N VAL A 271 10.06 -10.02 -2.91
CA VAL A 271 10.48 -8.74 -2.33
C VAL A 271 10.43 -7.65 -3.40
N PRO A 272 9.61 -6.60 -3.25
CA PRO A 272 9.65 -5.46 -4.16
C PRO A 272 10.89 -4.61 -3.86
N LEU A 273 11.87 -4.60 -4.76
CA LEU A 273 13.00 -3.68 -4.70
C LEU A 273 12.63 -2.38 -5.40
N ARG A 274 12.74 -1.26 -4.69
CA ARG A 274 12.60 0.08 -5.25
C ARG A 274 14.00 0.61 -5.56
N LEU A 275 14.37 0.60 -6.84
CA LEU A 275 15.70 1.03 -7.28
C LEU A 275 15.76 2.56 -7.29
N VAL A 276 16.52 3.13 -6.37
CA VAL A 276 16.66 4.59 -6.23
C VAL A 276 17.77 5.09 -7.16
N ASP A 277 17.44 6.06 -8.04
CA ASP A 277 18.35 6.79 -8.95
C ASP A 277 18.74 6.10 -10.29
N THR A 278 17.76 5.63 -11.08
CA THR A 278 18.00 5.06 -12.43
C THR A 278 18.52 6.08 -13.46
N ALA A 279 18.24 7.37 -13.29
CA ALA A 279 18.76 8.43 -14.17
C ALA A 279 20.22 8.79 -13.86
N GLY A 280 20.63 8.81 -12.58
CA GLY A 280 22.03 9.01 -12.20
C GLY A 280 22.92 7.78 -12.41
N ILE A 281 22.34 6.57 -12.31
CA ILE A 281 23.02 5.29 -12.56
C ILE A 281 23.24 5.04 -14.06
N ARG A 282 22.38 5.56 -14.95
CA ARG A 282 22.54 5.43 -16.41
C ARG A 282 23.46 6.49 -17.04
N GLU A 283 23.67 7.65 -16.42
CA GLU A 283 24.39 8.77 -17.09
C GLU A 283 25.56 9.45 -16.34
N THR A 284 26.04 9.00 -15.18
CA THR A 284 27.26 9.62 -14.61
C THR A 284 28.30 8.63 -14.07
N GLU A 285 29.48 8.72 -14.65
CA GLU A 285 30.69 7.92 -14.39
C GLU A 285 31.33 8.18 -13.02
N ASP A 286 30.69 8.83 -12.05
CA ASP A 286 31.43 9.27 -10.86
C ASP A 286 30.59 9.43 -9.57
N ILE A 287 30.12 8.31 -9.01
CA ILE A 287 29.54 8.29 -7.66
C ILE A 287 30.60 8.69 -6.62
N VAL A 288 31.89 8.44 -6.87
CA VAL A 288 32.98 8.79 -5.95
C VAL A 288 33.16 10.31 -5.84
N GLU A 289 33.12 11.06 -6.95
CA GLU A 289 33.06 12.54 -6.89
C GLU A 289 31.77 13.05 -6.23
N ARG A 290 30.62 12.39 -6.46
CA ARG A 290 29.32 12.78 -5.89
C ARG A 290 29.12 12.42 -4.42
N ILE A 291 29.92 11.54 -3.81
CA ILE A 291 29.89 11.28 -2.35
C ILE A 291 30.22 12.56 -1.55
N GLY A 292 30.85 13.56 -2.18
CA GLY A 292 31.04 14.90 -1.63
C GLY A 292 29.75 15.76 -1.59
N VAL A 293 28.70 15.37 -2.31
CA VAL A 293 27.42 16.10 -2.39
C VAL A 293 26.43 15.54 -1.37
N GLU A 294 25.85 16.42 -0.55
CA GLU A 294 24.94 16.06 0.56
C GLU A 294 23.77 15.14 0.11
N LYS A 295 23.28 15.33 -1.12
CA LYS A 295 22.17 14.56 -1.69
C LYS A 295 22.48 13.07 -1.81
N SER A 296 23.67 12.68 -2.27
CA SER A 296 24.05 11.27 -2.43
C SER A 296 24.25 10.57 -1.09
N ARG A 297 24.80 11.29 -0.08
CA ARG A 297 24.92 10.75 1.29
C ARG A 297 23.55 10.55 1.95
N LYS A 298 22.60 11.45 1.68
CA LYS A 298 21.23 11.32 2.18
C LYS A 298 20.55 10.06 1.63
N VAL A 299 20.65 9.82 0.32
CA VAL A 299 20.09 8.61 -0.32
C VAL A 299 20.68 7.32 0.25
N LEU A 300 21.99 7.26 0.47
CA LEU A 300 22.63 6.08 1.08
C LEU A 300 22.18 5.85 2.53
N LYS A 301 21.98 6.92 3.31
CA LYS A 301 21.46 6.81 4.69
C LYS A 301 19.99 6.40 4.75
N GLU A 302 19.23 6.68 3.70
CA GLU A 302 17.80 6.33 3.55
C GLU A 302 17.60 5.00 2.80
N ALA A 303 18.69 4.33 2.39
CA ALA A 303 18.63 3.03 1.75
C ALA A 303 18.40 1.93 2.78
N ASP A 304 17.46 1.04 2.50
CA ASP A 304 17.22 -0.16 3.29
C ASP A 304 18.18 -1.29 2.89
N LEU A 305 18.71 -1.24 1.66
CA LEU A 305 19.68 -2.22 1.13
C LEU A 305 20.69 -1.55 0.19
N ILE A 306 21.95 -1.93 0.34
CA ILE A 306 23.03 -1.52 -0.56
C ILE A 306 23.59 -2.74 -1.30
N LEU A 307 23.65 -2.66 -2.62
CA LEU A 307 24.37 -3.61 -3.48
C LEU A 307 25.70 -2.97 -3.90
N LEU A 308 26.80 -3.34 -3.22
CA LEU A 308 28.14 -2.87 -3.55
C LEU A 308 28.79 -3.81 -4.55
N VAL A 309 28.94 -3.35 -5.80
CA VAL A 309 29.50 -4.13 -6.90
C VAL A 309 31.00 -3.87 -7.04
N LEU A 310 31.80 -4.94 -6.99
CA LEU A 310 33.26 -4.93 -7.16
C LEU A 310 33.66 -5.79 -8.36
N ASN A 311 34.80 -5.48 -8.98
CA ASN A 311 35.35 -6.26 -10.09
C ASN A 311 36.38 -7.28 -9.56
N SER A 312 36.11 -8.59 -9.72
CA SER A 312 36.99 -9.67 -9.25
C SER A 312 38.38 -9.65 -9.91
N SER A 313 38.49 -9.09 -11.11
CA SER A 313 39.67 -9.13 -11.97
C SER A 313 40.60 -7.91 -11.84
N GLU A 314 40.30 -7.06 -10.87
CA GLU A 314 41.10 -5.89 -10.50
C GLU A 314 41.49 -5.99 -9.01
N GLU A 315 42.62 -5.39 -8.66
CA GLU A 315 42.97 -5.20 -7.24
C GLU A 315 42.06 -4.14 -6.61
N LEU A 316 41.89 -4.20 -5.28
CA LEU A 316 41.14 -3.18 -4.53
C LEU A 316 41.82 -1.82 -4.69
N SER A 317 41.06 -0.85 -5.16
CA SER A 317 41.52 0.53 -5.31
C SER A 317 41.21 1.36 -4.06
N ILE A 318 41.83 2.55 -3.95
CA ILE A 318 41.54 3.52 -2.87
C ILE A 318 40.06 3.91 -2.85
N GLU A 319 39.39 3.92 -4.00
CA GLU A 319 37.97 4.23 -4.10
C GLU A 319 37.10 3.09 -3.57
N ASP A 320 37.49 1.83 -3.78
CA ASP A 320 36.79 0.66 -3.21
C ASP A 320 36.89 0.69 -1.68
N GLU A 321 38.07 1.03 -1.14
CA GLU A 321 38.29 1.22 0.30
C GLU A 321 37.38 2.30 0.89
N ARG A 322 37.22 3.44 0.20
CA ARG A 322 36.27 4.50 0.62
C ARG A 322 34.82 4.02 0.58
N LEU A 323 34.44 3.19 -0.39
CA LEU A 323 33.09 2.64 -0.45
C LEU A 323 32.84 1.71 0.75
N PHE A 324 33.83 0.91 1.17
CA PHE A 324 33.74 0.10 2.40
C PHE A 324 33.51 0.95 3.65
N GLU A 325 34.21 2.09 3.78
CA GLU A 325 33.99 3.03 4.89
C GLU A 325 32.56 3.61 4.87
N VAL A 326 32.06 3.97 3.68
CA VAL A 326 30.75 4.60 3.52
C VAL A 326 29.60 3.65 3.88
N VAL A 327 29.71 2.37 3.49
CA VAL A 327 28.65 1.36 3.75
C VAL A 327 28.79 0.67 5.11
N SER A 328 29.81 1.03 5.90
CA SER A 328 30.04 0.40 7.20
C SER A 328 28.84 0.61 8.13
N GLY A 329 28.30 -0.50 8.66
CA GLY A 329 27.12 -0.50 9.53
C GLY A 329 25.78 -0.38 8.80
N MET A 330 25.77 -0.43 7.47
CA MET A 330 24.55 -0.47 6.64
C MET A 330 24.30 -1.88 6.12
N ASP A 331 23.04 -2.24 5.88
CA ASP A 331 22.66 -3.52 5.30
C ASP A 331 23.16 -3.62 3.85
N THR A 332 24.26 -4.34 3.66
CA THR A 332 25.02 -4.36 2.41
C THR A 332 25.25 -5.80 1.93
N ILE A 333 24.99 -6.03 0.65
CA ILE A 333 25.43 -7.22 -0.07
C ILE A 333 26.60 -6.83 -0.97
N PHE A 334 27.72 -7.52 -0.79
CA PHE A 334 28.93 -7.34 -1.58
C PHE A 334 28.88 -8.26 -2.80
N VAL A 335 28.76 -7.67 -4.00
CA VAL A 335 28.64 -8.40 -5.27
C VAL A 335 29.99 -8.39 -5.98
N ILE A 336 30.69 -9.52 -5.96
CA ILE A 336 32.00 -9.69 -6.60
C ILE A 336 31.78 -10.19 -8.02
N ASN A 337 31.75 -9.24 -8.96
CA ASN A 337 31.40 -9.49 -10.33
C ASN A 337 32.61 -9.83 -11.24
N LYS A 338 32.33 -10.32 -12.44
CA LYS A 338 33.30 -10.72 -13.49
C LYS A 338 34.16 -11.93 -13.11
N THR A 339 33.60 -12.91 -12.41
CA THR A 339 34.32 -14.17 -12.07
C THR A 339 34.65 -15.04 -13.28
N ASP A 340 34.17 -14.69 -14.48
CA ASP A 340 34.58 -15.28 -15.75
C ASP A 340 36.02 -14.95 -16.15
N LEU A 341 36.62 -13.93 -15.52
CA LEU A 341 37.97 -13.47 -15.76
C LEU A 341 38.91 -13.88 -14.59
N PRO A 342 40.25 -13.87 -14.78
CA PRO A 342 41.19 -14.25 -13.73
C PRO A 342 41.11 -13.32 -12.50
N GLN A 343 40.85 -13.91 -11.34
CA GLN A 343 40.74 -13.18 -10.07
C GLN A 343 42.06 -12.48 -9.72
N LYS A 344 41.96 -11.19 -9.38
CA LYS A 344 43.04 -10.36 -8.82
C LYS A 344 42.65 -9.68 -7.51
N ILE A 345 41.34 -9.58 -7.23
CA ILE A 345 40.85 -8.99 -5.99
C ILE A 345 41.28 -9.83 -4.79
N ASP A 346 41.64 -9.15 -3.70
CA ASP A 346 41.92 -9.80 -2.42
C ASP A 346 40.61 -10.11 -1.70
N MET A 347 40.13 -11.34 -1.90
CA MET A 347 38.89 -11.81 -1.28
C MET A 347 38.93 -11.83 0.25
N GLN A 348 40.12 -11.97 0.85
CA GLN A 348 40.25 -11.96 2.30
C GLN A 348 39.94 -10.57 2.84
N LYS A 349 40.50 -9.52 2.22
CA LYS A 349 40.15 -8.14 2.58
C LYS A 349 38.68 -7.82 2.38
N VAL A 350 38.08 -8.27 1.27
CA VAL A 350 36.65 -8.10 1.05
C VAL A 350 35.83 -8.71 2.20
N MET A 351 36.18 -9.94 2.63
CA MET A 351 35.51 -10.58 3.76
C MET A 351 35.75 -9.85 5.09
N GLU A 352 36.96 -9.31 5.32
CA GLU A 352 37.27 -8.50 6.50
C GLU A 352 36.40 -7.23 6.57
N HIS A 353 36.21 -6.54 5.44
CA HIS A 353 35.33 -5.37 5.35
C HIS A 353 33.84 -5.73 5.40
N ALA A 354 33.45 -6.85 4.80
CA ALA A 354 32.07 -7.33 4.85
C ALA A 354 31.65 -7.72 6.28
N GLY A 355 32.58 -8.26 7.08
CA GLY A 355 32.30 -8.71 8.44
C GLY A 355 31.22 -9.79 8.45
N THR A 356 30.03 -9.46 8.96
CA THR A 356 28.85 -10.35 8.94
C THR A 356 27.96 -10.16 7.71
N GLY A 357 28.26 -9.20 6.84
CA GLY A 357 27.56 -8.94 5.59
C GLY A 357 27.68 -10.10 4.60
N LYS A 358 26.72 -10.22 3.69
CA LYS A 358 26.69 -11.29 2.69
C LYS A 358 27.61 -10.91 1.52
N VAL A 359 28.45 -11.85 1.09
CA VAL A 359 29.29 -11.73 -0.11
C VAL A 359 28.81 -12.73 -1.15
N VAL A 360 28.48 -12.25 -2.34
CA VAL A 360 28.00 -13.05 -3.47
C VAL A 360 28.92 -12.84 -4.66
N THR A 361 29.28 -13.91 -5.36
CA THR A 361 30.14 -13.85 -6.54
C THR A 361 29.31 -14.03 -7.80
N THR A 362 29.50 -13.19 -8.82
CA THR A 362 28.70 -13.21 -10.05
C THR A 362 29.56 -13.15 -11.31
N SER A 363 29.08 -13.79 -12.38
CA SER A 363 29.46 -13.44 -13.75
C SER A 363 28.20 -13.08 -14.52
N LEU A 364 27.88 -11.78 -14.55
CA LEU A 364 26.67 -11.25 -15.19
C LEU A 364 26.67 -11.43 -16.72
N VAL A 365 27.83 -11.70 -17.33
CA VAL A 365 27.93 -12.00 -18.76
C VAL A 365 27.58 -13.46 -19.04
N LYS A 366 27.78 -14.35 -18.05
CA LYS A 366 27.45 -15.77 -18.13
C LYS A 366 26.15 -16.14 -17.42
N ASP A 367 25.49 -15.17 -16.79
CA ASP A 367 24.30 -15.38 -15.98
C ASP A 367 24.53 -16.30 -14.76
N GLU A 368 25.75 -16.25 -14.20
CA GLU A 368 26.14 -17.04 -13.03
C GLU A 368 26.10 -16.18 -11.76
N GLY A 369 25.59 -16.72 -10.65
CA GLY A 369 25.58 -16.03 -9.34
C GLY A 369 24.37 -15.13 -9.07
N VAL A 370 23.48 -14.96 -10.06
CA VAL A 370 22.31 -14.08 -9.94
C VAL A 370 21.27 -14.70 -9.00
N ASP A 371 20.99 -16.00 -9.16
CA ASP A 371 20.11 -16.76 -8.26
C ASP A 371 20.54 -16.67 -6.79
N GLU A 372 21.85 -16.80 -6.52
CA GLU A 372 22.42 -16.67 -5.18
C GLU A 372 22.29 -15.25 -4.62
N LEU A 373 22.39 -14.23 -5.50
CA LEU A 373 22.16 -12.85 -5.12
C LEU A 373 20.68 -12.64 -4.74
N GLU A 374 19.75 -13.17 -5.52
CA GLU A 374 18.33 -13.10 -5.20
C GLU A 374 17.99 -13.80 -3.89
N GLU A 375 18.60 -14.96 -3.63
CA GLU A 375 18.43 -15.69 -2.38
C GLU A 375 19.03 -14.91 -1.20
N ALA A 376 20.17 -14.24 -1.39
CA ALA A 376 20.74 -13.36 -0.37
C ALA A 376 19.84 -12.16 -0.05
N ILE A 377 19.26 -11.51 -1.08
CA ILE A 377 18.31 -10.40 -0.92
C ILE A 377 17.06 -10.87 -0.18
N ALA A 378 16.48 -11.99 -0.60
CA ALA A 378 15.31 -12.57 0.06
C ALA A 378 15.64 -13.01 1.50
N GLY A 379 16.83 -13.57 1.72
CA GLY A 379 17.33 -13.98 3.02
C GLY A 379 17.39 -12.82 4.01
N LEU A 380 18.00 -11.70 3.65
CA LEU A 380 18.06 -10.52 4.52
C LEU A 380 16.68 -10.03 4.96
N PHE A 381 15.67 -10.19 4.10
CA PHE A 381 14.31 -9.73 4.37
C PHE A 381 13.44 -10.75 5.14
N PHE A 382 13.59 -12.04 4.85
CA PHE A 382 12.78 -13.12 5.45
C PHE A 382 13.51 -13.90 6.56
N GLU A 383 14.77 -13.59 6.86
CA GLU A 383 15.52 -14.19 7.97
C GLU A 383 14.73 -13.99 9.29
N GLY A 384 14.37 -15.12 9.94
CA GLY A 384 13.67 -15.15 11.21
C GLY A 384 12.17 -15.44 11.19
N ASN A 385 11.47 -15.42 10.04
CA ASN A 385 10.02 -15.66 9.96
C ASN A 385 9.56 -16.33 8.64
N LEU A 386 10.32 -17.30 8.11
CA LEU A 386 9.88 -18.10 6.95
C LEU A 386 8.68 -19.03 7.26
N GLU A 387 8.28 -19.14 8.52
CA GLU A 387 7.13 -19.93 8.96
C GLU A 387 6.07 -19.05 9.62
N SER A 388 5.15 -18.51 8.84
CA SER A 388 3.70 -18.66 9.06
C SER A 388 2.93 -17.75 8.10
N GLY A 389 2.25 -18.39 7.14
CA GLY A 389 1.41 -17.74 6.14
C GLY A 389 0.12 -17.12 6.67
N ASP A 390 0.09 -16.62 7.91
CA ASP A 390 -1.16 -16.19 8.55
C ASP A 390 -1.09 -14.88 9.35
N PHE A 391 0.05 -14.18 9.39
CA PHE A 391 0.07 -12.87 10.04
C PHE A 391 -0.65 -11.82 9.19
N THR A 392 -1.62 -11.15 9.80
CA THR A 392 -2.16 -9.89 9.29
C THR A 392 -1.05 -8.86 9.35
N TYR A 393 -0.37 -8.63 8.23
CA TYR A 393 0.64 -7.59 8.15
C TYR A 393 -0.02 -6.23 8.26
N VAL A 394 0.52 -5.38 9.14
CA VAL A 394 0.18 -3.96 9.16
C VAL A 394 1.25 -3.22 8.35
N SER A 395 0.87 -2.74 7.18
CA SER A 395 1.81 -2.11 6.23
C SER A 395 1.77 -0.58 6.23
N ASN A 396 0.64 0.01 6.62
CA ASN A 396 0.44 1.45 6.54
C ASN A 396 1.07 2.19 7.74
N ALA A 397 1.93 3.17 7.47
CA ALA A 397 2.56 4.03 8.47
C ALA A 397 1.53 4.67 9.44
N ARG A 398 0.34 5.04 8.94
CA ARG A 398 -0.76 5.56 9.78
C ARG A 398 -1.19 4.54 10.82
N HIS A 399 -1.45 3.30 10.41
CA HIS A 399 -1.83 2.22 11.31
C HIS A 399 -0.72 1.93 12.33
N ILE A 400 0.53 1.89 11.89
CA ILE A 400 1.69 1.64 12.77
C ILE A 400 1.81 2.73 13.84
N ALA A 401 1.67 4.01 13.46
CA ALA A 401 1.69 5.12 14.40
C ALA A 401 0.54 5.04 15.42
N LEU A 402 -0.68 4.76 14.97
CA LEU A 402 -1.84 4.57 15.85
C LEU A 402 -1.65 3.38 16.79
N LEU A 403 -1.09 2.26 16.32
CA LEU A 403 -0.79 1.10 17.15
C LEU A 403 0.29 1.40 18.20
N HIS A 404 1.34 2.15 17.87
CA HIS A 404 2.32 2.61 18.86
C HIS A 404 1.68 3.50 19.93
N ASN A 405 0.82 4.43 19.52
CA ASN A 405 0.11 5.31 20.45
C ASN A 405 -0.85 4.52 21.35
N ALA A 406 -1.62 3.57 20.78
CA ALA A 406 -2.51 2.69 21.54
C ALA A 406 -1.72 1.81 22.52
N ARG A 407 -0.57 1.27 22.09
CA ARG A 407 0.33 0.49 22.94
C ARG A 407 0.85 1.29 24.13
N ALA A 408 1.33 2.51 23.89
CA ALA A 408 1.83 3.39 24.95
C ALA A 408 0.70 3.73 25.94
N THR A 409 -0.46 4.11 25.42
CA THR A 409 -1.63 4.49 26.25
C THR A 409 -2.12 3.32 27.11
N ILE A 410 -2.21 2.11 26.56
CA ILE A 410 -2.64 0.94 27.36
C ILE A 410 -1.58 0.49 28.36
N GLU A 411 -0.29 0.77 28.09
CA GLU A 411 0.82 0.51 29.01
C GLU A 411 0.80 1.48 30.20
N ASP A 412 0.43 2.76 29.97
CA ASP A 412 0.19 3.74 31.03
C ASP A 412 -0.98 3.31 31.93
N ALA A 413 -2.08 2.82 31.35
CA ALA A 413 -3.23 2.29 32.10
C ALA A 413 -2.83 1.10 33.00
N LEU A 414 -2.02 0.18 32.49
CA LEU A 414 -1.51 -0.97 33.23
C LEU A 414 -0.59 -0.54 34.38
N ALA A 415 0.33 0.39 34.14
CA ALA A 415 1.22 0.92 35.16
C ALA A 415 0.44 1.66 36.27
N ALA A 416 -0.61 2.41 35.92
CA ALA A 416 -1.49 3.06 36.88
C ALA A 416 -2.24 2.05 37.75
N ALA A 417 -2.75 0.96 37.15
CA ALA A 417 -3.40 -0.12 37.88
C ALA A 417 -2.45 -0.81 38.87
N GLU A 418 -1.21 -1.10 38.46
CA GLU A 418 -0.17 -1.67 39.34
C GLU A 418 0.22 -0.73 40.49
N ALA A 419 0.20 0.58 40.26
CA ALA A 419 0.48 1.60 41.26
C ALA A 419 -0.69 1.84 42.24
N GLY A 420 -1.82 1.15 42.09
CA GLY A 420 -3.00 1.31 42.94
C GLY A 420 -3.73 2.64 42.72
N VAL A 421 -3.64 3.20 41.52
CA VAL A 421 -4.40 4.40 41.13
C VAL A 421 -5.90 4.06 41.11
N PRO A 422 -6.79 5.00 41.51
CA PRO A 422 -8.23 4.83 41.40
C PRO A 422 -8.71 4.47 39.98
N VAL A 423 -9.74 3.63 39.90
CA VAL A 423 -10.22 3.03 38.64
C VAL A 423 -10.78 4.05 37.64
N ASP A 424 -11.37 5.14 38.15
CA ASP A 424 -11.90 6.27 37.38
C ASP A 424 -10.81 7.00 36.59
N MET A 425 -9.59 7.07 37.13
CA MET A 425 -8.44 7.63 36.42
C MET A 425 -7.89 6.66 35.37
N ILE A 426 -7.83 5.37 35.69
CA ILE A 426 -7.31 4.35 34.75
C ILE A 426 -8.24 4.20 33.53
N GLN A 427 -9.54 4.33 33.74
CA GLN A 427 -10.56 4.31 32.68
C GLN A 427 -10.28 5.33 31.56
N ILE A 428 -9.66 6.47 31.87
CA ILE A 428 -9.34 7.51 30.88
C ILE A 428 -8.41 6.94 29.80
N ASP A 429 -7.34 6.25 30.20
CA ASP A 429 -6.36 5.68 29.28
C ASP A 429 -6.91 4.45 28.53
N VAL A 430 -7.76 3.66 29.18
CA VAL A 430 -8.48 2.54 28.53
C VAL A 430 -9.43 3.07 27.44
N THR A 431 -10.19 4.12 27.75
CA THR A 431 -11.07 4.82 26.79
C THR A 431 -10.26 5.40 25.65
N ARG A 432 -9.14 6.04 25.95
CA ARG A 432 -8.27 6.63 24.94
C ARG A 432 -7.67 5.57 24.00
N THR A 433 -7.25 4.44 24.54
CA THR A 433 -6.82 3.27 23.74
C THR A 433 -7.94 2.82 22.80
N TRP A 434 -9.17 2.71 23.31
CA TRP A 434 -10.33 2.33 22.49
C TRP A 434 -10.55 3.31 21.34
N GLU A 435 -10.51 4.63 21.60
CA GLU A 435 -10.64 5.68 20.58
C GLU A 435 -9.57 5.58 19.49
N ILE A 436 -8.29 5.44 19.87
CA ILE A 436 -7.16 5.34 18.96
C ILE A 436 -7.30 4.12 18.04
N LEU A 437 -7.71 2.98 18.59
CA LEU A 437 -8.00 1.79 17.79
C LEU A 437 -9.17 2.03 16.82
N GLY A 438 -10.15 2.85 17.19
CA GLY A 438 -11.24 3.27 16.31
C GLY A 438 -10.80 4.09 15.11
N GLU A 439 -9.73 4.88 15.27
CA GLU A 439 -9.19 5.71 14.19
C GLU A 439 -8.59 4.85 13.06
N ILE A 440 -8.13 3.64 13.38
CA ILE A 440 -7.60 2.68 12.39
C ILE A 440 -8.70 2.28 11.40
N ILE A 441 -9.86 1.91 11.90
CA ILE A 441 -11.02 1.44 11.11
C ILE A 441 -11.93 2.57 10.62
N GLY A 442 -11.80 3.79 11.15
CA GLY A 442 -12.57 4.94 10.68
C GLY A 442 -13.79 5.30 11.54
N ASP A 443 -13.98 4.67 12.70
CA ASP A 443 -15.12 4.93 13.59
C ASP A 443 -15.06 6.31 14.27
N THR A 444 -13.84 6.82 14.52
CA THR A 444 -13.58 8.04 15.30
C THR A 444 -12.83 9.11 14.51
N VAL A 445 -12.85 9.03 13.17
CA VAL A 445 -12.00 9.86 12.29
C VAL A 445 -12.65 11.20 11.93
N GLN A 446 -11.83 12.26 11.87
CA GLN A 446 -12.24 13.60 11.44
C GLN A 446 -12.31 13.72 9.91
N ASP A 447 -13.26 14.52 9.41
CA ASP A 447 -13.48 14.75 7.97
C ASP A 447 -12.24 15.23 7.21
N GLY A 448 -11.38 16.03 7.85
CA GLY A 448 -10.14 16.54 7.24
C GLY A 448 -9.17 15.41 6.86
N LEU A 449 -9.03 14.40 7.73
CA LEU A 449 -8.17 13.25 7.47
C LEU A 449 -8.74 12.37 6.35
N LEU A 450 -10.07 12.20 6.30
CA LEU A 450 -10.71 11.46 5.21
C LEU A 450 -10.41 12.10 3.86
N ASN A 451 -10.51 13.43 3.75
CA ASN A 451 -10.22 14.13 2.50
C ASN A 451 -8.77 13.95 2.04
N GLU A 452 -7.80 14.03 2.96
CA GLU A 452 -6.39 13.82 2.64
C GLU A 452 -6.09 12.37 2.24
N LEU A 453 -6.74 11.38 2.87
CA LEU A 453 -6.56 9.98 2.50
C LEU A 453 -7.13 9.68 1.11
N PHE A 454 -8.34 10.16 0.82
CA PHE A 454 -8.99 9.91 -0.47
C PHE A 454 -8.39 10.73 -1.62
N SER A 455 -7.77 11.88 -1.35
CA SER A 455 -7.08 12.66 -2.39
C SER A 455 -5.91 11.91 -3.04
N GLN A 456 -5.31 10.94 -2.34
CA GLN A 456 -4.22 10.09 -2.85
C GLN A 456 -4.69 8.96 -3.79
N PHE A 457 -6.00 8.76 -3.94
CA PHE A 457 -6.57 7.74 -4.83
C PHE A 457 -6.58 8.24 -6.28
N CYS A 458 -6.73 7.31 -7.22
CA CYS A 458 -6.96 7.66 -8.62
C CYS A 458 -8.38 8.20 -8.83
N LEU A 459 -8.55 9.05 -9.85
CA LEU A 459 -9.88 9.39 -10.38
C LEU A 459 -10.58 8.12 -10.89
N GLY A 460 -11.88 7.98 -10.60
CA GLY A 460 -12.67 6.81 -11.00
C GLY A 460 -12.66 5.63 -10.01
N LYS A 461 -12.06 5.82 -8.84
CA LYS A 461 -12.18 4.96 -7.67
C LYS A 461 -12.54 5.74 -6.43
#